data_AF-A0A662E1N1-F1
#
_entry.id   AF-A0A662E1N1-F1
#
_cell.length_a   1.000
_cell.length_b   1.000
_cell.length_c   1.000
_cell.angle_alpha   90.00
_cell.angle_beta   90.00
_cell.angle_gamma   90.00
#
_symmetry.space_group_name_H-M   'P 1'
#
loop_
_entity.id
_entity.type
_entity.pdbx_description
1 polymer ?
#
loop_
_entity_poly.entity_id
_entity_poly.type
_entity_poly.pdbx_seq_one_letter_code
_entity_poly.pdbx_strand_id
1 'polypeptide(L)'
;MMKVLAAEMSDPQRLSRGKKYAKDGSVLDIIIEPGIVTCEVQGTRSTPYIATIEVTQGSGMPLRRDVTKRCTCPDDDNWDNYACKHVVATMFTLSNEFLLEPELLDIWRN
;
A
#
# COMPACT_ATOMS: atom_id res chain seq x y z
N MET A 1 4.57 4.32 -11.19
CA MET A 1 3.22 4.98 -11.16
C MET A 1 2.54 4.85 -9.79
N MET A 2 2.51 3.67 -9.13
CA MET A 2 1.91 3.52 -7.79
C MET A 2 2.53 4.42 -6.71
N LYS A 3 3.86 4.64 -6.76
CA LYS A 3 4.57 5.57 -5.84
C LYS A 3 4.08 7.02 -5.92
N VAL A 4 3.57 7.46 -7.07
CA VAL A 4 2.97 8.80 -7.22
C VAL A 4 1.64 8.85 -6.49
N LEU A 5 0.81 7.82 -6.67
CA LEU A 5 -0.46 7.72 -5.96
C LEU A 5 -0.26 7.68 -4.44
N ALA A 6 0.77 6.99 -3.95
CA ALA A 6 1.14 6.99 -2.54
C ALA A 6 1.48 8.41 -2.02
N ALA A 7 2.15 9.22 -2.82
CA ALA A 7 2.44 10.61 -2.48
C ALA A 7 1.19 11.50 -2.48
N GLU A 8 0.26 11.29 -3.41
CA GLU A 8 -1.02 12.01 -3.43
C GLU A 8 -1.91 11.65 -2.21
N MET A 9 -1.81 10.40 -1.75
CA MET A 9 -2.61 9.86 -0.66
C MET A 9 -1.99 10.04 0.72
N SER A 10 -0.83 10.68 0.87
CA SER A 10 -0.19 10.87 2.18
C SER A 10 0.44 12.26 2.34
N ASP A 11 0.64 12.70 3.58
CA ASP A 11 1.48 13.87 3.86
C ASP A 11 2.98 13.52 3.74
N PRO A 12 3.88 14.51 3.61
CA PRO A 12 5.31 14.27 3.43
C PRO A 12 5.99 13.44 4.54
N GLN A 13 5.53 13.53 5.78
CA GLN A 13 6.11 12.78 6.90
C GLN A 13 5.72 11.31 6.83
N ARG A 14 4.43 11.02 6.56
CA ARG A 14 3.95 9.64 6.33
C ARG A 14 4.59 9.04 5.07
N LEU A 15 4.72 9.80 3.98
CA LEU A 15 5.38 9.37 2.76
C LEU A 15 6.84 8.97 3.00
N SER A 16 7.61 9.83 3.66
CA SER A 16 9.03 9.59 3.97
C SER A 16 9.22 8.33 4.81
N ARG A 17 8.40 8.15 5.85
CA ARG A 17 8.44 6.97 6.72
C ARG A 17 8.00 5.71 5.98
N GLY A 18 6.93 5.75 5.19
CA GLY A 18 6.46 4.60 4.43
C GLY A 18 7.50 4.12 3.41
N LYS A 19 8.15 5.06 2.71
CA LYS A 19 9.29 4.75 1.83
C LYS A 19 10.44 4.05 2.60
N LYS A 20 10.73 4.51 3.82
CA LYS A 20 11.75 3.88 4.67
C LYS A 20 11.35 2.45 5.06
N TYR A 21 10.10 2.23 5.48
CA TYR A 21 9.61 0.91 5.89
C TYR A 21 9.66 -0.10 4.74
N ALA A 22 9.28 0.32 3.53
CA ALA A 22 9.40 -0.52 2.34
C ALA A 22 10.87 -0.86 2.00
N LYS A 23 11.81 0.06 2.29
CA LYS A 23 13.24 -0.15 2.00
C LYS A 23 13.93 -1.03 3.05
N ASP A 24 13.59 -0.87 4.31
CA ASP A 24 14.30 -1.49 5.44
C ASP A 24 13.74 -2.88 5.80
N GLY A 25 12.94 -3.50 4.92
CA GLY A 25 12.38 -4.84 5.13
C GLY A 25 11.29 -4.89 6.20
N SER A 26 10.62 -3.77 6.47
CA SER A 26 9.52 -3.74 7.46
C SER A 26 8.21 -4.32 6.91
N VAL A 27 8.08 -4.48 5.60
CA VAL A 27 6.99 -5.26 4.99
C VAL A 27 7.45 -6.71 4.97
N LEU A 28 6.81 -7.53 5.80
CA LEU A 28 7.20 -8.92 6.03
C LEU A 28 6.61 -9.86 4.98
N ASP A 29 5.40 -9.55 4.52
CA ASP A 29 4.69 -10.35 3.53
C ASP A 29 3.78 -9.46 2.67
N ILE A 30 3.55 -9.89 1.43
CA ILE A 30 2.65 -9.27 0.47
C ILE A 30 1.90 -10.34 -0.32
N ILE A 31 0.58 -10.29 -0.23
CA ILE A 31 -0.33 -11.18 -0.96
C ILE A 31 -1.11 -10.30 -1.94
N ILE A 32 -1.01 -10.62 -3.24
CA ILE A 32 -1.65 -9.91 -4.33
C ILE A 32 -2.71 -10.82 -4.94
N GLU A 33 -3.97 -10.42 -4.83
CA GLU A 33 -5.13 -11.14 -5.33
C GLU A 33 -5.98 -10.22 -6.22
N PRO A 34 -6.91 -10.76 -7.02
CA PRO A 34 -7.87 -9.93 -7.75
C PRO A 34 -8.62 -8.96 -6.84
N GLY A 35 -8.52 -7.67 -7.13
CA GLY A 35 -9.18 -6.59 -6.39
C GLY A 35 -8.55 -6.19 -5.06
N ILE A 36 -7.60 -6.95 -4.50
CA ILE A 36 -7.04 -6.67 -3.17
C ILE A 36 -5.57 -7.06 -3.01
N VAL A 37 -4.84 -6.23 -2.26
CA VAL A 37 -3.51 -6.53 -1.75
C VAL A 37 -3.54 -6.48 -0.25
N THR A 38 -2.98 -7.50 0.40
CA THR A 38 -2.82 -7.58 1.85
C THR A 38 -1.35 -7.68 2.21
N CYS A 39 -0.91 -6.88 3.17
CA CYS A 39 0.46 -6.91 3.68
C CYS A 39 0.53 -7.01 5.19
N GLU A 40 1.50 -7.78 5.66
CA GLU A 40 1.97 -7.73 7.04
C GLU A 40 3.11 -6.72 7.14
N VAL A 41 2.93 -5.69 7.97
CA VAL A 41 3.90 -4.61 8.14
C VAL A 41 4.33 -4.52 9.60
N GLN A 42 5.60 -4.82 9.84
CA GLN A 42 6.22 -4.66 11.15
C GLN A 42 6.28 -3.18 11.53
N GLY A 43 5.73 -2.86 12.70
CA GLY A 43 5.87 -1.56 13.32
C GLY A 43 6.57 -1.66 14.67
N THR A 44 6.21 -0.79 15.60
CA THR A 44 6.75 -0.81 16.97
C THR A 44 6.09 -1.84 17.88
N ARG A 45 4.93 -2.41 17.48
CA ARG A 45 4.22 -3.45 18.24
C ARG A 45 4.84 -4.83 17.98
N SER A 46 4.67 -5.74 18.94
CA SER A 46 5.12 -7.14 18.80
C SER A 46 4.36 -7.92 17.72
N THR A 47 3.10 -7.56 17.47
CA THR A 47 2.30 -8.12 16.37
C THR A 47 2.37 -7.18 15.16
N PRO A 48 2.68 -7.69 13.94
CA PRO A 48 2.63 -6.90 12.72
C PRO A 48 1.25 -6.28 12.48
N TYR A 49 1.23 -5.13 11.81
CA TYR A 49 -0.01 -4.52 11.35
C TYR A 49 -0.41 -5.10 10.00
N ILE A 50 -1.69 -5.39 9.83
CA ILE A 50 -2.26 -5.72 8.52
C ILE A 50 -2.66 -4.44 7.81
N ALA A 51 -2.11 -4.23 6.61
CA ALA A 51 -2.47 -3.14 5.69
C ALA A 51 -3.10 -3.75 4.44
N THR A 52 -4.22 -3.19 3.99
CA THR A 52 -4.95 -3.64 2.81
C THR A 52 -5.13 -2.51 1.81
N ILE A 53 -4.99 -2.81 0.53
CA ILE A 53 -5.28 -1.91 -0.58
C ILE A 53 -6.25 -2.63 -1.50
N GLU A 54 -7.46 -2.11 -1.61
CA GLU A 54 -8.47 -2.61 -2.55
C GLU A 54 -8.52 -1.71 -3.78
N VAL A 55 -8.91 -2.30 -4.90
CA VAL A 55 -9.03 -1.60 -6.16
C VAL A 55 -10.32 -1.96 -6.88
N THR A 56 -10.93 -1.00 -7.57
CA THR A 56 -12.01 -1.26 -8.52
C THR A 56 -11.50 -2.05 -9.72
N GLN A 57 -12.34 -2.76 -10.46
CA GLN A 57 -11.91 -3.46 -11.67
C GLN A 57 -11.52 -2.51 -12.81
N GLY A 58 -10.70 -2.96 -13.76
CA GLY A 58 -10.44 -2.31 -15.05
C GLY A 58 -9.03 -2.52 -15.56
N SER A 59 -8.48 -1.61 -16.37
CA SER A 59 -7.19 -1.84 -17.06
C SER A 59 -6.09 -0.87 -16.65
N GLY A 60 -4.88 -1.38 -16.46
CA GLY A 60 -3.69 -0.57 -16.21
C GLY A 60 -3.64 0.06 -14.82
N MET A 61 -2.81 1.09 -14.66
CA MET A 61 -2.60 1.71 -13.35
C MET A 61 -3.85 2.44 -12.86
N PRO A 62 -4.29 2.22 -11.61
CA PRO A 62 -5.49 2.86 -11.09
C PRO A 62 -5.25 4.34 -10.78
N LEU A 63 -6.34 5.11 -10.77
CA LEU A 63 -6.36 6.47 -10.24
C LEU A 63 -6.67 6.45 -8.73
N ARG A 64 -6.51 7.60 -8.07
CA ARG A 64 -6.84 7.73 -6.64
C ARG A 64 -8.26 7.31 -6.28
N ARG A 65 -9.22 7.60 -7.15
CA ARG A 65 -10.63 7.24 -6.94
C ARG A 65 -10.90 5.74 -7.02
N ASP A 66 -9.99 4.99 -7.65
CA ASP A 66 -10.14 3.56 -7.88
C ASP A 66 -9.55 2.74 -6.73
N VAL A 67 -8.83 3.38 -5.80
CA VAL A 67 -8.10 2.72 -4.71
C VAL A 67 -8.70 3.07 -3.35
N THR A 68 -9.02 2.04 -2.58
CA THR A 68 -9.32 2.19 -1.15
C THR A 68 -8.28 1.47 -0.32
N LYS A 69 -8.19 1.85 0.95
CA LYS A 69 -7.07 1.49 1.83
C LYS A 69 -7.56 1.39 3.26
N ARG A 70 -7.04 0.41 3.99
CA ARG A 70 -7.22 0.25 5.44
C ARG A 70 -5.94 -0.28 6.06
N CYS A 71 -5.76 -0.04 7.35
CA CYS A 71 -4.67 -0.58 8.13
C CYS A 71 -5.09 -0.73 9.58
N THR A 72 -4.71 -1.84 10.20
CA THR A 72 -4.98 -2.12 11.64
C THR A 72 -4.18 -1.25 12.62
N CYS A 73 -3.48 -0.22 12.14
CA CYS A 73 -2.64 0.62 12.99
C CYS A 73 -3.43 1.80 13.56
N PRO A 74 -3.06 2.31 14.75
CA PRO A 74 -3.80 3.41 15.39
C PRO A 74 -3.71 4.75 14.62
N ASP A 75 -2.94 4.81 13.52
CA ASP A 75 -2.82 5.98 12.63
C ASP A 75 -3.86 5.94 11.49
N ASP A 76 -4.58 4.83 11.31
CA ASP A 76 -5.58 4.65 10.24
C ASP A 76 -6.93 5.30 10.55
N ASP A 77 -7.18 5.63 11.83
CA ASP A 77 -8.43 6.27 12.29
C ASP A 77 -8.47 7.79 12.05
N ASN A 78 -7.47 8.37 11.37
CA ASN A 78 -7.32 9.82 11.27
C ASN A 78 -8.16 10.41 10.11
N TRP A 79 -9.27 11.05 10.53
CA TRP A 79 -10.08 12.19 10.02
C TRP A 79 -10.06 12.68 8.56
N ASP A 80 -9.09 12.32 7.73
CA ASP A 80 -8.73 13.05 6.51
C ASP A 80 -8.38 12.13 5.32
N ASN A 81 -8.72 10.85 5.42
CA ASN A 81 -8.65 9.86 4.33
C ASN A 81 -7.23 9.67 3.73
N TYR A 82 -6.20 10.13 4.44
CA TYR A 82 -4.79 9.91 4.11
C TYR A 82 -4.33 8.50 4.48
N ALA A 83 -3.41 7.96 3.70
CA ALA A 83 -2.74 6.70 3.96
C ALA A 83 -1.73 6.86 5.10
N CYS A 84 -1.80 5.98 6.10
CA CYS A 84 -0.76 5.85 7.10
C CYS A 84 0.57 5.39 6.47
N LYS A 85 1.67 5.50 7.20
CA LYS A 85 2.99 5.05 6.72
C LYS A 85 3.03 3.56 6.31
N HIS A 86 2.21 2.68 6.92
CA HIS A 86 2.20 1.25 6.58
C HIS A 86 1.49 0.99 5.25
N VAL A 87 0.39 1.70 4.96
CA VAL A 87 -0.26 1.69 3.65
C VAL A 87 0.68 2.25 2.59
N VAL A 88 1.38 3.35 2.88
CA VAL A 88 2.41 3.88 1.96
C VAL A 88 3.51 2.83 1.70
N ALA A 89 4.00 2.15 2.74
CA ALA A 89 5.00 1.09 2.57
C ALA A 89 4.48 -0.06 1.69
N THR A 90 3.21 -0.43 1.88
CA THR A 90 2.49 -1.42 1.05
C THR A 90 2.46 -0.96 -0.41
N MET A 91 2.05 0.28 -0.69
CA MET A 91 1.99 0.83 -2.06
C MET A 91 3.38 0.87 -2.72
N PHE A 92 4.43 1.16 -1.96
CA PHE A 92 5.80 1.14 -2.48
C PHE A 92 6.29 -0.27 -2.77
N THR A 93 5.94 -1.25 -1.92
CA THR A 93 6.30 -2.66 -2.10
C THR A 93 5.54 -3.25 -3.29
N LEU A 94 4.23 -3.03 -3.36
CA LEU A 94 3.40 -3.38 -4.51
C LEU A 94 3.93 -2.77 -5.81
N SER A 95 4.39 -1.51 -5.76
CA SER A 95 5.04 -0.88 -6.91
C SER A 95 6.33 -1.58 -7.34
N ASN A 96 7.05 -2.21 -6.42
CA ASN A 96 8.27 -2.96 -6.75
C ASN A 96 7.88 -4.33 -7.31
N GLU A 97 6.86 -5.00 -6.77
CA GLU A 97 6.34 -6.25 -7.33
C GLU A 97 5.90 -6.05 -8.78
N PHE A 98 5.14 -5.00 -9.09
CA PHE A 98 4.76 -4.68 -10.49
C PHE A 98 5.95 -4.35 -11.40
N LEU A 99 7.09 -3.92 -10.84
CA LEU A 99 8.30 -3.69 -11.64
C LEU A 99 9.04 -5.00 -11.94
N LEU A 100 8.88 -6.01 -11.09
CA LEU A 100 9.46 -7.34 -11.27
C LEU A 100 8.56 -8.22 -12.16
N GLU A 101 7.26 -8.21 -11.89
CA GLU A 101 6.23 -9.02 -12.56
C GLU A 101 5.04 -8.12 -12.96
N PRO A 102 5.07 -7.50 -14.15
CA PRO A 102 4.04 -6.58 -14.60
C PRO A 102 2.62 -7.17 -14.67
N GLU A 103 2.50 -8.48 -14.90
CA GLU A 103 1.22 -9.21 -14.99
C GLU A 103 0.45 -9.17 -13.66
N LEU A 104 1.14 -8.94 -12.53
CA LEU A 104 0.50 -8.75 -11.22
C LEU A 104 -0.43 -7.53 -11.21
N LEU A 105 -0.18 -6.52 -12.04
CA LEU A 105 -1.09 -5.39 -12.19
C LEU A 105 -2.42 -5.86 -12.79
N ASP A 106 -2.38 -6.68 -13.84
CA ASP A 106 -3.58 -7.20 -14.49
C ASP A 106 -4.33 -8.16 -13.58
N ILE A 107 -3.61 -9.01 -12.83
CA ILE A 107 -4.20 -9.89 -11.80
C ILE A 107 -4.94 -9.06 -10.76
N TRP A 108 -4.30 -8.04 -10.19
CA TRP A 108 -4.90 -7.20 -9.16
C TRP A 108 -6.08 -6.37 -9.67
N ARG A 109 -6.05 -5.97 -10.95
CA ARG A 109 -7.07 -5.13 -11.59
C ARG A 109 -8.25 -5.91 -12.18
N ASN A 110 -8.19 -7.25 -12.17
CA ASN A 110 -9.22 -8.14 -12.71
C ASN A 110 -10.49 -8.16 -11.85
#